data_AF-A0A8C6R3S4-F1
#
_entry.id   AF-A0A8C6R3S4-F1
#
_cell.length_a   1.000
_cell.length_b   1.000
_cell.length_c   1.000
_cell.angle_alpha   90.00
_cell.angle_beta   90.00
_cell.angle_gamma   90.00
#
_symmetry.space_group_name_H-M   'P 1'
#
loop_
_entity.id
_entity.type
_entity.pdbx_description
1 polymer ?
#
loop_
_entity_poly.entity_id
_entity_poly.type
_entity_poly.pdbx_seq_one_letter_code
_entity_poly.pdbx_strand_id
1 'polypeptide(L)'
;GIVDGIFTRMGAADNIYKGQSTFMEELTDTAEIIRKATSRSLVILDELGRGTSTHDGIAIAYATLEYFIKDVKSLTLFVTHYPPVCELEKSYSQQVGNYHMGFLVSEEESKEDSGKDLSILQSYGQHIM
;
A
#
# COMPACT_ATOMS: atom_id res chain seq x y z
N GLY A 1 13.44 9.38 15.72
CA GLY A 1 13.41 10.84 15.85
C GLY A 1 11.98 11.31 16.01
N ILE A 2 11.76 12.51 16.56
CA ILE A 2 10.41 13.09 16.70
C ILE A 2 9.88 13.48 15.31
N VAL A 3 8.66 13.06 14.98
CA VAL A 3 7.98 13.41 13.72
C VAL A 3 7.24 14.74 13.85
N ASP A 4 7.14 15.50 12.76
CA ASP A 4 6.42 16.78 12.75
C ASP A 4 4.92 16.63 12.41
N GLY A 5 4.54 15.50 11.81
CA GLY A 5 3.16 15.15 11.51
C GLY A 5 3.02 13.68 11.17
N ILE A 6 1.83 13.14 11.45
CA ILE A 6 1.43 11.79 11.04
C ILE A 6 0.27 11.96 10.06
N PHE A 7 0.48 11.51 8.83
CA PHE A 7 -0.51 11.56 7.76
C PHE A 7 -0.95 10.15 7.44
N THR A 8 -2.26 9.91 7.46
CA THR A 8 -2.80 8.59 7.15
C THR A 8 -3.88 8.72 6.08
N ARG A 9 -3.79 7.85 5.09
CA ARG A 9 -4.90 7.48 4.22
C ARG A 9 -5.08 5.98 4.41
N MET A 10 -6.03 5.61 5.23
CA MET A 10 -6.49 4.23 5.37
C MET A 10 -7.91 4.13 4.83
N GLY A 11 -8.25 3.01 4.20
CA GLY A 11 -9.55 2.82 3.53
C GLY A 11 -10.70 3.31 4.40
N ALA A 12 -11.50 4.26 3.87
CA ALA A 12 -12.68 4.73 4.56
C ALA A 12 -13.74 3.62 4.58
N ALA A 13 -14.39 3.41 5.72
CA ALA A 13 -15.67 2.69 5.74
C ALA A 13 -16.63 3.44 4.81
N ASP A 14 -17.18 2.74 3.82
CA ASP A 14 -17.98 3.29 2.74
C ASP A 14 -19.02 4.30 3.25
N ASN A 15 -18.85 5.57 2.91
CA ASN A 15 -19.86 6.59 3.16
C ASN A 15 -20.67 6.81 1.88
N ILE A 16 -21.59 5.87 1.63
CA ILE A 16 -22.42 5.78 0.41
C ILE A 16 -23.27 7.06 0.17
N TYR A 17 -23.37 7.96 1.14
CA TYR A 17 -24.39 9.03 1.20
C TYR A 17 -23.94 10.44 0.74
N LYS A 18 -22.74 10.65 0.20
CA LYS A 18 -22.24 12.01 -0.11
C LYS A 18 -22.35 12.52 -1.55
N GLY A 19 -22.76 11.69 -2.51
CA GLY A 19 -22.90 12.12 -3.92
C GLY A 19 -21.59 12.53 -4.61
N GLN A 20 -20.43 12.26 -3.99
CA GLN A 20 -19.10 12.41 -4.57
C GLN A 20 -18.49 11.03 -4.82
N SER A 21 -17.65 10.92 -5.86
CA SER A 21 -16.94 9.66 -6.13
C SER A 21 -15.96 9.37 -5.00
N THR A 22 -16.05 8.19 -4.39
CA THR A 22 -15.11 7.74 -3.36
C THR A 22 -13.66 7.90 -3.83
N PHE A 23 -13.38 7.56 -5.09
CA PHE A 23 -12.07 7.73 -5.69
C PHE A 23 -11.58 9.19 -5.71
N MET A 24 -12.49 10.15 -5.97
CA MET A 24 -12.14 11.57 -5.96
C MET A 24 -11.83 12.07 -4.54
N GLU A 25 -12.60 11.65 -3.53
CA GLU A 25 -12.30 11.95 -2.12
C GLU A 25 -10.92 11.38 -1.74
N GLU A 26 -10.63 10.13 -2.12
CA GLU A 26 -9.34 9.47 -1.86
C GLU A 26 -8.14 10.21 -2.47
N LEU A 27 -8.25 10.65 -3.72
CA LEU A 27 -7.19 11.43 -4.38
C LEU A 27 -7.05 12.83 -3.78
N THR A 28 -8.15 13.42 -3.32
CA THR A 28 -8.13 14.75 -2.68
C THR A 28 -7.38 14.70 -1.36
N ASP A 29 -7.66 13.68 -0.52
CA ASP A 29 -6.93 13.45 0.72
C ASP A 29 -5.45 13.19 0.46
N THR A 30 -5.15 12.35 -0.53
CA THR A 30 -3.75 12.05 -0.92
C THR A 30 -3.02 13.32 -1.38
N ALA A 31 -3.67 14.18 -2.17
CA ALA A 31 -3.09 15.45 -2.60
C ALA A 31 -2.81 16.40 -1.42
N GLU A 32 -3.67 16.41 -0.41
CA GLU A 32 -3.45 17.20 0.81
C GLU A 32 -2.29 16.65 1.65
N ILE A 33 -2.13 15.32 1.74
CA ILE A 33 -0.97 14.70 2.37
C ILE A 33 0.32 15.10 1.63
N ILE A 34 0.35 14.98 0.30
CA ILE A 34 1.50 15.36 -0.53
C ILE A 34 1.90 16.82 -0.31
N ARG A 35 0.93 17.73 -0.19
CA ARG A 35 1.19 19.18 0.02
C ARG A 35 1.77 19.50 1.39
N LYS A 36 1.46 18.71 2.41
CA LYS A 36 1.79 19.01 3.82
C LYS A 36 2.96 18.19 4.36
N ALA A 37 3.17 16.99 3.82
CA ALA A 37 4.21 16.09 4.28
C ALA A 37 5.61 16.70 4.05
N THR A 38 6.48 16.52 5.04
CA THR A 38 7.88 16.90 4.97
C THR A 38 8.75 15.66 5.18
N SER A 39 10.06 15.80 5.00
CA SER A 39 11.02 14.72 5.29
C SER A 39 11.04 14.25 6.75
N ARG A 40 10.41 15.00 7.67
CA ARG A 40 10.26 14.60 9.09
C ARG A 40 8.88 14.03 9.42
N SER A 41 8.01 13.89 8.42
CA SER A 41 6.68 13.35 8.61
C SER A 41 6.67 11.82 8.53
N LEU A 42 5.68 11.21 9.18
CA LEU A 42 5.30 9.82 8.97
C LEU A 42 4.06 9.79 8.07
N VAL A 43 4.15 9.08 6.95
CA VAL A 43 3.07 8.95 5.97
C VAL A 43 2.65 7.49 5.89
N ILE A 44 1.35 7.20 5.96
CA ILE A 44 0.79 5.87 5.82
C ILE A 44 -0.27 5.91 4.74
N LEU A 45 -0.06 5.20 3.63
CA LEU A 45 -0.98 5.12 2.51
C LEU A 45 -1.40 3.67 2.30
N ASP A 46 -2.70 3.43 2.30
CA ASP A 46 -3.28 2.09 2.15
C ASP A 46 -4.14 2.04 0.89
N GLU A 47 -3.90 1.04 0.03
CA GLU A 47 -4.65 0.74 -1.19
C GLU A 47 -4.91 1.93 -2.11
N LEU A 48 -3.93 2.82 -2.27
CA LEU A 48 -4.06 3.95 -3.19
C LEU A 48 -4.25 3.48 -4.64
N GLY A 49 -5.21 4.08 -5.35
CA GLY A 49 -5.52 3.73 -6.74
C GLY A 49 -6.67 2.74 -6.89
N ARG A 50 -7.27 2.28 -5.78
CA ARG A 50 -8.53 1.53 -5.81
C ARG A 50 -9.68 2.39 -6.36
N GLY A 51 -10.65 1.79 -7.05
CA GLY A 51 -11.82 2.51 -7.54
C GLY A 51 -11.67 3.17 -8.92
N THR A 52 -10.56 2.92 -9.62
CA THR A 52 -10.36 3.24 -11.04
C THR A 52 -9.90 2.01 -11.83
N SER A 53 -9.65 2.13 -13.13
CA SER A 53 -9.08 1.07 -13.97
C SER A 53 -7.77 0.57 -13.38
N THR A 54 -7.49 -0.74 -13.46
CA THR A 54 -6.27 -1.35 -12.89
C THR A 54 -4.99 -0.66 -13.35
N HIS A 55 -4.87 -0.33 -14.64
CA HIS A 55 -3.69 0.37 -15.17
C HIS A 55 -3.53 1.77 -14.60
N ASP A 56 -4.63 2.52 -14.49
CA ASP A 56 -4.63 3.88 -13.94
C ASP A 56 -4.32 3.86 -12.43
N GLY A 57 -4.88 2.89 -11.70
CA GLY A 57 -4.62 2.70 -10.27
C GLY A 57 -3.16 2.38 -9.99
N ILE A 58 -2.57 1.45 -10.76
CA ILE A 58 -1.14 1.13 -10.67
C ILE A 58 -0.28 2.36 -10.98
N ALA A 59 -0.60 3.11 -12.05
CA ALA A 59 0.18 4.29 -12.45
C ALA A 59 0.16 5.37 -11.36
N ILE A 60 -1.01 5.64 -10.77
CA ILE A 60 -1.16 6.61 -9.68
C ILE A 60 -0.39 6.15 -8.43
N ALA A 61 -0.55 4.88 -8.03
CA ALA A 61 0.14 4.33 -6.88
C ALA A 61 1.66 4.40 -7.02
N TYR A 62 2.17 3.97 -8.19
CA TYR A 62 3.60 4.00 -8.51
C TYR A 62 4.16 5.42 -8.46
N ALA A 63 3.54 6.35 -9.18
CA ALA A 63 4.00 7.74 -9.26
C ALA A 63 3.95 8.43 -7.88
N THR A 64 2.93 8.13 -7.08
CA THR A 64 2.80 8.69 -5.73
C THR A 64 3.89 8.16 -4.80
N LEU A 65 4.13 6.85 -4.78
CA LEU A 65 5.19 6.27 -3.96
C LEU A 65 6.58 6.77 -4.40
N GLU A 66 6.83 6.82 -5.71
CA GLU A 66 8.08 7.37 -6.24
C GLU A 66 8.32 8.82 -5.80
N TYR A 67 7.27 9.65 -5.76
CA TYR A 67 7.36 11.03 -5.26
C TYR A 67 7.75 11.11 -3.78
N PHE A 68 7.19 10.25 -2.92
CA PHE A 68 7.59 10.19 -1.51
C PHE A 68 9.04 9.73 -1.34
N ILE A 69 9.53 8.82 -2.20
CA ILE A 69 10.91 8.33 -2.17
C ILE A 69 11.91 9.41 -2.61
N LYS A 70 11.62 10.14 -3.69
CA LYS A 70 12.59 11.04 -4.33
C LYS A 70 12.51 12.47 -3.83
N ASP A 71 11.30 12.99 -3.67
CA ASP A 71 11.07 14.41 -3.47
C ASP A 71 10.84 14.72 -1.98
N VAL A 72 9.83 14.08 -1.37
CA VAL A 72 9.49 14.34 0.04
C VAL A 72 10.52 13.75 0.99
N LYS A 73 10.96 12.51 0.71
CA LYS A 73 11.89 11.72 1.54
C LYS A 73 11.39 11.56 2.98
N SER A 74 10.07 11.42 3.14
CA SER A 74 9.43 11.12 4.43
C SER A 74 9.52 9.64 4.76
N LEU A 75 9.41 9.31 6.04
CA LEU A 75 9.17 7.93 6.46
C LEU A 75 7.77 7.53 5.98
N THR A 76 7.69 6.59 5.06
CA THR A 76 6.46 6.24 4.36
C THR A 76 6.19 4.76 4.47
N LEU A 77 4.97 4.38 4.85
CA LEU A 77 4.47 3.02 4.81
C LEU A 77 3.38 2.95 3.74
N PHE A 78 3.58 2.13 2.72
CA PHE A 78 2.72 2.04 1.55
C PHE A 78 2.19 0.62 1.40
N VAL A 79 0.90 0.43 1.70
CA VAL A 79 0.22 -0.86 1.61
C VAL A 79 -0.48 -0.96 0.26
N THR A 80 -0.19 -2.01 -0.50
CA THR A 80 -0.74 -2.18 -1.84
C THR A 80 -0.93 -3.64 -2.24
N HIS A 81 -1.88 -3.86 -3.15
CA HIS A 81 -2.07 -5.14 -3.84
C HIS A 81 -1.51 -5.11 -5.26
N TYR A 82 -0.72 -4.11 -5.62
CA TYR A 82 -0.15 -3.97 -6.96
C TYR A 82 1.31 -4.45 -7.01
N PRO A 83 1.59 -5.68 -7.50
CA PRO A 83 2.95 -6.18 -7.65
C PRO A 83 3.89 -5.27 -8.46
N PRO A 84 3.43 -4.55 -9.51
CA PRO A 84 4.31 -3.63 -10.23
C PRO A 84 4.87 -2.47 -9.39
N VAL A 85 4.20 -2.09 -8.30
CA VAL A 85 4.70 -1.06 -7.38
C VAL A 85 5.92 -1.59 -6.61
N CYS A 86 5.95 -2.89 -6.32
CA CYS A 86 7.03 -3.53 -5.58
C CYS A 86 8.40 -3.47 -6.32
N GLU A 87 8.37 -3.24 -7.64
CA GLU A 87 9.58 -3.09 -8.46
C GLU A 87 10.40 -1.84 -8.10
N LEU A 88 9.82 -0.86 -7.41
CA LEU A 88 10.52 0.35 -6.93
C LEU A 88 11.71 0.02 -6.00
N GLU A 89 11.66 -1.08 -5.25
CA GLU A 89 12.78 -1.53 -4.42
C GLU A 89 14.05 -1.77 -5.24
N LYS A 90 13.93 -2.29 -6.47
CA LYS A 90 15.08 -2.54 -7.34
C LYS A 90 15.78 -1.24 -7.75
N SER A 91 15.00 -0.18 -7.95
CA SER A 91 15.52 1.15 -8.30
C SER A 91 16.02 1.94 -7.10
N TYR A 92 15.46 1.69 -5.91
CA TYR A 92 15.71 2.46 -4.68
C TYR A 92 16.09 1.55 -3.50
N SER A 93 17.01 0.60 -3.72
CA SER A 93 17.34 -0.48 -2.78
C SER A 93 17.95 -0.04 -1.45
N GLN A 94 18.38 1.21 -1.34
CA GLN A 94 18.87 1.78 -0.07
C GLN A 94 17.78 2.53 0.71
N GLN A 95 16.66 2.85 0.08
CA GLN A 95 15.59 3.66 0.65
C GLN A 95 14.29 2.90 0.85
N VAL A 96 14.07 1.84 0.07
CA VAL A 96 12.82 1.08 0.02
C VAL A 96 13.10 -0.37 0.38
N GLY A 97 12.22 -0.96 1.17
CA GLY A 97 12.24 -2.39 1.49
C GLY A 97 10.87 -3.00 1.27
N ASN A 98 10.80 -4.13 0.58
CA ASN A 98 9.55 -4.86 0.41
C ASN A 98 9.28 -5.80 1.60
N TYR A 99 8.08 -5.68 2.17
CA TYR A 99 7.55 -6.53 3.22
C TYR A 99 6.20 -7.12 2.81
N HIS A 100 5.81 -8.21 3.46
CA HIS A 100 4.50 -8.84 3.28
C HIS A 100 4.05 -9.46 4.60
N MET A 101 2.73 -9.55 4.79
CA MET A 101 2.16 -10.22 5.95
C MET A 101 2.11 -11.74 5.70
N GLY A 102 3.03 -12.49 6.33
CA GLY A 102 3.04 -13.94 6.26
C GLY A 102 1.91 -14.57 7.08
N PHE A 103 1.26 -15.60 6.54
CA PHE A 103 0.27 -16.41 7.25
C PHE A 103 0.71 -17.89 7.26
N LEU A 104 0.52 -18.57 8.39
CA LEU A 104 0.81 -19.99 8.54
C LEU A 104 -0.51 -20.75 8.68
N VAL A 105 -0.76 -21.69 7.77
CA VAL A 105 -1.92 -22.58 7.83
C VAL A 105 -1.51 -23.83 8.63
N SER A 106 -2.13 -24.06 9.78
CA SER A 106 -1.96 -25.32 10.54
C SER A 106 -2.94 -26.38 10.07
N GLU A 107 -2.46 -27.59 9.79
CA GLU A 107 -3.23 -28.72 9.21
C GLU A 107 -4.32 -29.34 10.12
N GLU A 108 -4.91 -28.60 11.06
CA GLU A 108 -6.01 -29.12 11.89
C GLU A 108 -7.41 -28.93 11.27
N GLU A 109 -7.53 -28.24 10.12
CA GLU A 109 -8.80 -28.03 9.40
C GLU A 109 -8.90 -28.73 8.02
N SER A 110 -7.97 -29.63 7.69
CA SER A 110 -7.99 -30.33 6.38
C SER A 110 -7.89 -31.85 6.52
N LYS A 111 -8.95 -32.49 7.00
CA LYS A 111 -9.24 -33.90 6.66
C LYS A 111 -10.19 -33.95 5.47
N GLU A 112 -9.62 -33.80 4.28
CA GLU A 112 -10.00 -34.42 2.99
C GLU A 112 -9.35 -33.59 1.87
N ASP A 113 -8.11 -33.88 1.50
CA ASP A 113 -7.81 -34.62 0.27
C ASP A 113 -6.28 -34.85 0.18
N SER A 114 -5.92 -35.87 -0.58
CA SER A 114 -4.71 -36.67 -0.42
C SER A 114 -3.51 -36.08 -1.16
N GLY A 115 -2.43 -35.86 -0.41
CA GLY A 115 -1.07 -36.17 -0.89
C GLY A 115 -0.45 -35.22 -1.90
N LYS A 116 0.22 -34.17 -1.40
CA LYS A 116 1.58 -33.81 -1.80
C LYS A 116 2.13 -32.77 -0.84
N ASP A 117 3.23 -33.13 -0.18
CA ASP A 117 4.13 -32.22 0.52
C ASP A 117 4.44 -31.00 -0.36
N LEU A 118 3.85 -29.85 -0.01
CA LEU A 118 4.36 -28.53 -0.32
C LEU A 118 3.86 -27.64 0.81
N SER A 119 4.78 -27.12 1.62
CA SER A 119 4.54 -25.91 2.39
C SER A 119 4.34 -24.77 1.39
N ILE A 120 3.13 -24.65 0.86
CA ILE A 120 2.74 -23.56 -0.03
C ILE A 120 2.65 -22.31 0.85
N LEU A 121 3.75 -21.57 0.96
CA LEU A 121 3.71 -20.14 1.25
C LEU A 121 3.08 -19.45 0.03
N GLN A 122 1.77 -19.57 -0.10
CA GLN A 122 1.02 -18.77 -1.05
C GLN A 122 0.92 -17.38 -0.43
N SER A 123 1.71 -16.44 -0.96
CA SER A 123 1.61 -15.01 -0.63
C SER A 123 0.31 -14.46 -1.21
N TYR A 124 -0.82 -14.83 -0.61
CA TYR A 124 -2.07 -14.10 -0.78
C TYR A 124 -2.10 -13.01 0.28
N GLY A 125 -1.92 -11.76 -0.13
CA GLY A 125 -2.25 -10.62 0.71
C GLY A 125 -1.15 -9.58 0.79
N GLN A 126 -1.49 -8.38 0.32
CA GLN A 126 -0.90 -7.08 0.63
C GLN A 126 0.63 -7.02 0.78
N HIS A 127 1.26 -6.37 -0.20
CA HIS A 127 2.62 -5.90 -0.08
C HIS A 127 2.65 -4.62 0.75
N ILE A 128 3.59 -4.55 1.68
CA ILE A 128 3.86 -3.36 2.49
C ILE A 128 5.27 -2.90 2.12
N MET A 129 5.38 -1.69 1.58
CA MET A 129 6.66 -1.00 1.34
C MET A 129 6.92 0.05 2.41
#